data_AF-A0A494XV27-F1
#
_entry.id   AF-A0A494XV27-F1
#
_cell.length_a   1.000
_cell.length_b   1.000
_cell.length_c   1.000
_cell.angle_alpha   90.00
_cell.angle_beta   90.00
_cell.angle_gamma   90.00
#
_symmetry.space_group_name_H-M   'P 1'
#
loop_
_entity.id
_entity.type
_entity.pdbx_description
1 polymer ?
#
loop_
_entity_poly.entity_id
_entity_poly.type
_entity_poly.pdbx_seq_one_letter_code
_entity_poly.pdbx_strand_id
1 'polypeptide(L)'
;MKRIVMIGLLILAVSLTGCTGQSIERASSKDPNSTGTPSRKSVQAKVTPSASATSGLVTDGLTPVNAAELREAAWFQLQENEKKTVVGDWKSAEVLPARWSEVTIKIEIKEPPTVYRVTFETSNDQLLGPIVVFLDPLNNQIVGYEARR
;
A
#
# COMPACT_ATOMS: atom_id res chain seq x y z
N MET A 1 14.96 32.17 31.33
CA MET A 1 15.25 31.10 32.32
C MET A 1 14.95 29.77 31.64
N LYS A 2 15.96 28.98 31.30
CA LYS A 2 15.83 27.73 30.52
C LYS A 2 15.68 26.56 31.51
N ARG A 3 14.52 25.88 31.52
CA ARG A 3 14.32 24.65 32.30
C ARG A 3 14.62 23.45 31.41
N ILE A 4 15.71 22.77 31.74
CA ILE A 4 16.13 21.49 31.16
C ILE A 4 15.26 20.41 31.82
N VAL A 5 14.46 19.71 31.03
CA VAL A 5 13.69 18.54 31.46
C VAL A 5 14.44 17.31 30.97
N MET A 6 15.20 16.66 31.86
CA MET A 6 15.76 15.33 31.63
C MET A 6 14.72 14.30 32.04
N ILE A 7 14.03 13.71 31.07
CA ILE A 7 13.22 12.51 31.27
C ILE A 7 14.14 11.32 31.01
N GLY A 8 14.52 10.65 32.10
CA GLY A 8 15.30 9.42 32.08
C GLY A 8 14.51 8.29 31.43
N LEU A 9 15.06 7.78 30.34
CA LEU A 9 14.57 6.65 29.57
C LEU A 9 14.99 5.35 30.29
N LEU A 10 14.04 4.71 30.99
CA LEU A 10 14.21 3.40 31.59
C LEU A 10 13.87 2.33 30.53
N ILE A 11 14.88 1.78 29.85
CA ILE A 11 14.69 0.65 28.93
C ILE A 11 14.85 -0.65 29.74
N LEU A 12 13.74 -1.34 29.97
CA LEU A 12 13.72 -2.73 30.41
C LEU A 12 14.03 -3.63 29.21
N ALA A 13 15.17 -4.31 29.26
CA ALA A 13 15.52 -5.39 28.34
C ALA A 13 14.68 -6.63 28.68
N VAL A 14 13.83 -7.07 27.76
CA VAL A 14 13.22 -8.40 27.79
C VAL A 14 13.85 -9.23 26.68
N SER A 15 14.78 -10.10 27.08
CA SER A 15 15.31 -11.17 26.25
C SER A 15 14.28 -12.30 26.17
N LEU A 16 13.79 -12.61 24.98
CA LEU A 16 13.10 -13.87 24.70
C LEU A 16 14.02 -14.76 23.87
N THR A 17 14.65 -15.68 24.59
CA THR A 17 15.42 -16.80 24.10
C THR A 17 14.48 -17.90 23.59
N GLY A 18 14.73 -18.38 22.37
CA GLY A 18 14.59 -19.81 22.03
C GLY A 18 13.23 -20.30 21.53
N CYS A 19 13.23 -20.79 20.28
CA CYS A 19 12.70 -22.10 19.94
C CYS A 19 13.34 -22.57 18.63
N THR A 20 14.35 -23.42 18.78
CA THR A 20 14.87 -24.32 17.74
C THR A 20 13.93 -25.51 17.58
N GLY A 21 13.67 -25.92 16.34
CA GLY A 21 12.95 -27.14 15.98
C GLY A 21 12.17 -26.92 14.68
N GLN A 22 12.18 -27.79 13.67
CA GLN A 22 12.66 -29.16 13.56
C GLN A 22 12.67 -29.48 12.06
N SER A 23 13.78 -30.00 11.55
CA SER A 23 13.83 -30.66 10.23
C SER A 23 12.88 -31.86 10.21
N ILE A 24 12.09 -31.98 9.15
CA ILE A 24 11.54 -33.27 8.71
C ILE A 24 11.77 -33.40 7.21
N GLU A 25 12.59 -34.39 6.86
CA GLU A 25 12.71 -35.00 5.53
C GLU A 25 11.39 -35.65 5.09
N ARG A 26 11.03 -35.56 3.81
CA ARG A 26 10.88 -36.75 2.94
C ARG A 26 10.48 -36.43 1.49
N ALA A 27 11.41 -36.77 0.60
CA ALA A 27 11.30 -37.49 -0.67
C ALA A 27 9.98 -37.57 -1.47
N SER A 28 10.09 -37.19 -2.74
CA SER A 28 9.91 -38.02 -3.95
C SER A 28 8.52 -38.53 -4.37
N SER A 29 8.01 -37.99 -5.49
CA SER A 29 7.54 -38.73 -6.69
C SER A 29 7.27 -37.70 -7.79
N LYS A 30 8.09 -37.52 -8.84
CA LYS A 30 8.09 -38.23 -10.14
C LYS A 30 6.70 -38.61 -10.66
N ASP A 31 6.23 -37.85 -11.66
CA ASP A 31 5.62 -38.34 -12.89
C ASP A 31 5.80 -37.31 -14.04
N PRO A 32 6.30 -37.72 -15.22
CA PRO A 32 6.36 -36.90 -16.43
C PRO A 32 5.40 -37.42 -17.53
N ASN A 33 4.48 -36.59 -18.02
CA ASN A 33 3.80 -36.70 -19.34
C ASN A 33 2.71 -35.62 -19.41
N SER A 34 2.26 -35.05 -20.53
CA SER A 34 2.74 -34.91 -21.90
C SER A 34 1.67 -34.07 -22.62
N THR A 35 2.15 -33.10 -23.40
CA THR A 35 1.69 -32.70 -24.74
C THR A 35 0.18 -32.65 -25.03
N GLY A 36 -0.29 -31.45 -25.34
CA GLY A 36 -1.61 -31.23 -25.94
C GLY A 36 -1.82 -29.81 -26.46
N THR A 37 -0.95 -29.34 -27.35
CA THR A 37 -1.19 -28.13 -28.15
C THR A 37 -2.15 -28.44 -29.30
N PRO A 38 -3.19 -27.62 -29.50
CA PRO A 38 -3.45 -27.16 -30.86
C PRO A 38 -3.62 -25.64 -30.95
N SER A 39 -2.75 -25.09 -31.80
CA SER A 39 -2.87 -23.88 -32.60
C SER A 39 -4.31 -23.39 -32.84
N ARG A 40 -4.62 -22.15 -32.44
CA ARG A 40 -5.77 -21.40 -32.98
C ARG A 40 -5.35 -20.00 -33.43
N LYS A 41 -5.30 -19.88 -34.76
CA LYS A 41 -5.27 -18.71 -35.64
C LYS A 41 -5.35 -17.32 -34.99
N SER A 42 -4.28 -16.58 -35.24
CA SER A 42 -4.20 -15.12 -35.28
C SER A 42 -5.31 -14.54 -36.17
N VAL A 43 -6.12 -13.65 -35.59
CA VAL A 43 -6.90 -12.66 -36.33
C VAL A 43 -6.43 -11.29 -35.84
N GLN A 44 -5.71 -10.59 -36.72
CA GLN A 44 -5.34 -9.19 -36.59
C GLN A 44 -6.61 -8.33 -36.53
N ALA A 45 -6.95 -7.85 -35.34
CA ALA A 45 -7.77 -6.66 -35.20
C ALA A 45 -6.82 -5.47 -34.95
N LYS A 46 -6.45 -4.84 -36.07
CA LYS A 46 -5.88 -3.51 -36.15
C LYS A 46 -6.92 -2.53 -35.59
N VAL A 47 -6.79 -2.17 -34.31
CA VAL A 47 -7.46 -0.99 -33.73
C VAL A 47 -6.41 -0.05 -33.18
N THR A 48 -6.23 0.99 -33.98
CA THR A 48 -5.65 2.31 -33.80
C THR A 48 -5.39 2.76 -32.34
N PRO A 49 -4.19 3.31 -32.04
CA PRO A 49 -3.92 3.98 -30.78
C PRO A 49 -4.65 5.33 -30.75
N SER A 50 -5.59 5.51 -29.83
CA SER A 50 -6.32 6.76 -29.66
C SER A 50 -6.25 7.21 -28.20
N ALA A 51 -5.61 8.37 -28.01
CA ALA A 51 -5.56 9.20 -26.80
C ALA A 51 -4.93 8.52 -25.57
N SER A 52 -3.64 8.71 -25.26
CA SER A 52 -3.13 9.96 -24.66
C SER A 52 -4.20 10.70 -23.85
N ALA A 53 -4.60 10.12 -22.72
CA ALA A 53 -5.06 10.93 -21.60
C ALA A 53 -3.82 11.59 -20.99
N THR A 54 -3.50 12.77 -21.53
CA THR A 54 -2.66 13.76 -20.86
C THR A 54 -3.37 14.15 -19.57
N SER A 55 -2.99 13.50 -18.46
CA SER A 55 -3.26 14.03 -17.13
C SER A 55 -2.45 15.32 -16.99
N GLY A 56 -3.09 16.44 -17.34
CA GLY A 56 -2.59 17.76 -17.06
C GLY A 56 -2.48 17.95 -15.55
N LEU A 57 -1.31 17.69 -15.00
CA LEU A 57 -0.98 18.09 -13.65
C LEU A 57 -0.59 19.56 -13.70
N VAL A 58 -1.56 20.40 -13.36
CA VAL A 58 -1.38 21.80 -12.97
C VAL A 58 -0.29 21.84 -11.90
N THR A 59 0.91 22.27 -12.29
CA THR A 59 2.02 22.60 -11.40
C THR A 59 1.76 23.96 -10.78
N ASP A 60 0.97 23.99 -9.71
CA ASP A 60 0.91 25.11 -8.79
C ASP A 60 1.97 24.85 -7.70
N GLY A 61 3.18 25.38 -7.89
CA GLY A 61 4.16 25.77 -6.86
C GLY A 61 4.59 24.82 -5.73
N LEU A 62 4.06 23.60 -5.64
CA LEU A 62 4.43 22.57 -4.68
C LEU A 62 5.13 21.43 -5.45
N THR A 63 6.19 20.91 -4.85
CA THR A 63 7.02 19.82 -5.38
C THR A 63 6.20 18.73 -6.07
N PRO A 64 6.65 18.18 -7.23
CA PRO A 64 5.94 17.09 -7.88
C PRO A 64 5.84 15.93 -6.89
N VAL A 65 4.64 15.73 -6.33
CA VAL A 65 4.40 14.71 -5.33
C VAL A 65 4.63 13.37 -6.01
N ASN A 66 5.66 12.66 -5.55
CA ASN A 66 6.05 11.39 -6.15
C ASN A 66 5.05 10.32 -5.69
N ALA A 67 4.15 9.92 -6.58
CA ALA A 67 3.15 8.90 -6.28
C ALA A 67 3.80 7.58 -5.82
N ALA A 68 5.02 7.26 -6.28
CA ALA A 68 5.72 6.06 -5.84
C ALA A 68 6.11 6.14 -4.35
N GLU A 69 6.57 7.30 -3.88
CA GLU A 69 6.93 7.51 -2.47
C GLU A 69 5.69 7.45 -1.56
N LEU A 70 4.56 8.02 -2.01
CA LEU A 70 3.30 7.93 -1.27
C LEU A 70 2.82 6.48 -1.13
N ARG A 71 2.89 5.69 -2.22
CA ARG A 71 2.54 4.26 -2.18
C ARG A 71 3.46 3.48 -1.25
N GLU A 72 4.76 3.76 -1.30
CA GLU A 72 5.76 3.09 -0.48
C GLU A 72 5.54 3.40 1.00
N ALA A 73 5.36 4.67 1.35
CA ALA A 73 5.08 5.10 2.72
C ALA A 73 3.77 4.52 3.25
N ALA A 74 2.72 4.55 2.42
CA ALA A 74 1.43 3.94 2.72
C ALA A 74 1.58 2.43 2.99
N TRP A 75 2.24 1.72 2.08
CA TRP A 75 2.49 0.29 2.19
C TRP A 75 3.28 -0.05 3.45
N PHE A 76 4.38 0.65 3.74
CA PHE A 76 5.20 0.35 4.91
C PHE A 76 4.45 0.54 6.23
N GLN A 77 3.58 1.56 6.31
CA GLN A 77 2.79 1.87 7.52
C GLN A 77 1.59 0.94 7.74
N LEU A 78 1.15 0.17 6.73
CA LEU A 78 0.10 -0.84 6.92
C LEU A 78 0.55 -1.97 7.85
N GLN A 79 -0.41 -2.51 8.61
CA GLN A 79 -0.15 -3.66 9.46
C GLN A 79 0.04 -4.94 8.62
N GLU A 80 0.74 -5.94 9.16
CA GLU A 80 1.06 -7.16 8.40
C GLU A 80 -0.18 -7.98 8.03
N ASN A 81 -1.20 -8.00 8.88
CA ASN A 81 -2.52 -8.58 8.60
C ASN A 81 -3.21 -7.89 7.42
N GLU A 82 -3.08 -6.58 7.28
CA GLU A 82 -3.65 -5.83 6.16
C GLU A 82 -2.90 -6.11 4.86
N LYS A 83 -1.57 -6.08 4.90
CA LYS A 83 -0.69 -6.40 3.76
C LYS A 83 -1.00 -7.78 3.15
N LYS A 84 -1.33 -8.77 4.00
CA LYS A 84 -1.69 -10.13 3.57
C LYS A 84 -3.00 -10.20 2.77
N THR A 85 -3.87 -9.19 2.92
CA THR A 85 -5.13 -9.12 2.17
C THR A 85 -4.99 -8.40 0.85
N VAL A 86 -3.94 -7.59 0.66
CA VAL A 86 -3.76 -6.82 -0.57
C VAL A 86 -3.48 -7.74 -1.75
N VAL A 87 -4.22 -7.55 -2.83
CA VAL A 87 -4.12 -8.33 -4.07
C VAL A 87 -3.39 -7.49 -5.11
N GLY A 88 -2.43 -8.10 -5.80
CA GLY A 88 -1.63 -7.43 -6.84
C GLY A 88 -0.38 -6.72 -6.30
N ASP A 89 0.17 -5.82 -7.11
CA ASP A 89 1.36 -5.03 -6.75
C ASP A 89 0.96 -3.70 -6.11
N TRP A 90 1.40 -3.46 -4.88
CA TRP A 90 1.17 -2.21 -4.16
C TRP A 90 1.76 -1.00 -4.92
N LYS A 91 2.75 -1.20 -5.79
CA LYS A 91 3.32 -0.14 -6.63
C LYS A 91 2.36 0.38 -7.70
N SER A 92 1.34 -0.40 -8.05
CA SER A 92 0.27 0.00 -8.96
C SER A 92 -0.96 0.60 -8.27
N ALA A 93 -0.93 0.74 -6.94
CA ALA A 93 -2.03 1.31 -6.17
C ALA A 93 -2.46 2.70 -6.69
N GLU A 94 -3.75 2.98 -6.65
CA GLU A 94 -4.29 4.26 -7.10
C GLU A 94 -3.91 5.35 -6.08
N VAL A 95 -3.43 6.49 -6.57
CA VAL A 95 -3.10 7.66 -5.75
C VAL A 95 -3.86 8.85 -6.30
N LEU A 96 -4.72 9.45 -5.49
CA LEU A 96 -5.54 10.59 -5.88
C LEU A 96 -5.47 11.69 -4.82
N PRO A 97 -5.54 12.98 -5.21
CA PRO A 97 -5.72 14.05 -4.25
C PRO A 97 -7.09 13.92 -3.57
N ALA A 98 -7.15 14.16 -2.27
CA ALA A 98 -8.37 14.07 -1.48
C ALA A 98 -8.49 15.28 -0.53
N ARG A 99 -9.71 15.58 -0.10
CA ARG A 99 -9.94 16.63 0.91
C ARG A 99 -9.91 16.05 2.32
N TRP A 100 -9.48 16.83 3.30
CA TRP A 100 -9.52 16.43 4.71
C TRP A 100 -10.93 16.06 5.22
N SER A 101 -11.96 16.63 4.60
CA SER A 101 -13.36 16.32 4.91
C SER A 101 -13.78 14.91 4.49
N GLU A 102 -13.05 14.25 3.57
CA GLU A 102 -13.32 12.87 3.14
C GLU A 102 -12.76 11.83 4.11
N VAL A 103 -11.83 12.22 4.98
CA VAL A 103 -11.20 11.33 5.96
C VAL A 103 -12.21 10.97 7.05
N THR A 104 -12.65 9.71 7.04
CA THR A 104 -13.66 9.21 7.99
C THR A 104 -13.07 8.96 9.38
N ILE A 105 -11.91 8.29 9.43
CA ILE A 105 -11.21 7.98 10.68
C ILE A 105 -9.92 8.81 10.72
N LYS A 106 -9.89 9.83 11.58
CA LYS A 106 -8.75 10.76 11.70
C LYS A 106 -7.83 10.31 12.82
N ILE A 107 -6.56 10.09 12.50
CA ILE A 107 -5.52 9.76 13.48
C ILE A 107 -4.91 11.05 14.03
N GLU A 108 -4.71 12.02 13.14
CA GLU A 108 -4.09 13.28 13.48
C GLU A 108 -5.14 14.33 13.88
N ILE A 109 -4.82 15.10 14.92
CA ILE A 109 -5.72 16.15 15.46
C ILE A 109 -5.67 17.41 14.58
N LYS A 110 -4.55 17.64 13.90
CA LYS A 110 -4.32 18.80 13.06
C LYS A 110 -4.69 18.48 11.62
N GLU A 111 -5.43 19.40 10.98
CA GLU A 111 -5.74 19.31 9.55
C GLU A 111 -4.50 19.64 8.70
N PRO A 112 -3.99 18.70 7.91
CA PRO A 112 -2.93 18.99 6.94
C PRO A 112 -3.51 19.81 5.77
N PRO A 113 -2.69 20.67 5.14
CA PRO A 113 -3.15 21.53 4.04
C PRO A 113 -3.50 20.73 2.77
N THR A 114 -2.83 19.60 2.57
CA THR A 114 -3.01 18.73 1.40
C THR A 114 -3.03 17.28 1.86
N VAL A 115 -3.93 16.49 1.27
CA VAL A 115 -4.05 15.06 1.56
C VAL A 115 -4.12 14.28 0.26
N TYR A 116 -3.47 13.13 0.24
CA TYR A 116 -3.61 12.16 -0.84
C TYR A 116 -4.23 10.89 -0.30
N ARG A 117 -5.18 10.33 -1.06
CA ARG A 117 -5.70 8.99 -0.81
C ARG A 117 -4.90 7.97 -1.62
N VAL A 118 -4.55 6.86 -0.98
CA VAL A 118 -3.95 5.69 -1.62
C VAL A 118 -4.88 4.50 -1.41
N THR A 119 -5.27 3.86 -2.51
CA THR A 119 -6.22 2.75 -2.51
C THR A 119 -5.51 1.45 -2.86
N PHE A 120 -5.53 0.48 -1.94
CA PHE A 120 -5.08 -0.88 -2.19
C PHE A 120 -6.28 -1.82 -2.30
N GLU A 121 -6.36 -2.52 -3.42
CA GLU A 121 -7.34 -3.60 -3.63
C GLU A 121 -7.01 -4.78 -2.72
N THR A 122 -8.04 -5.41 -2.16
CA THR A 122 -7.89 -6.57 -1.29
C THR A 122 -8.72 -7.76 -1.73
N SER A 123 -8.32 -8.95 -1.27
CA SER A 123 -9.08 -10.18 -1.45
C SER A 123 -10.44 -10.13 -0.74
N ASN A 124 -10.60 -9.24 0.24
CA ASN A 124 -11.81 -9.07 1.03
C ASN A 124 -12.64 -7.86 0.59
N ASP A 125 -12.38 -7.28 -0.60
CA ASP A 125 -13.08 -6.08 -1.08
C ASP A 125 -14.60 -6.28 -1.16
N GLN A 126 -15.06 -7.51 -1.39
CA GLN A 126 -16.50 -7.83 -1.41
C GLN A 126 -17.18 -7.72 -0.03
N LEU A 127 -16.41 -7.87 1.05
CA LEU A 127 -16.93 -7.87 2.42
C LEU A 127 -16.63 -6.54 3.13
N LEU A 128 -15.36 -6.12 3.10
CA LEU A 128 -14.86 -4.97 3.86
C LEU A 128 -14.61 -3.74 2.96
N GLY A 129 -14.50 -3.95 1.64
CA GLY A 129 -13.99 -2.94 0.71
C GLY A 129 -12.46 -2.85 0.71
N PRO A 130 -11.91 -2.02 -0.20
CA PRO A 130 -10.47 -1.80 -0.33
C PRO A 130 -9.88 -1.08 0.88
N ILE A 131 -8.56 -1.17 1.00
CA ILE A 131 -7.80 -0.40 1.98
C ILE A 131 -7.58 0.99 1.41
N VAL A 132 -8.27 1.99 1.95
CA VAL A 132 -8.01 3.39 1.60
C VAL A 132 -7.36 4.09 2.77
N VAL A 133 -6.15 4.60 2.53
CA VAL A 133 -5.35 5.34 3.50
C VAL A 133 -5.16 6.78 3.01
N PHE A 134 -5.16 7.72 3.95
CA PHE A 134 -4.93 9.13 3.68
C PHE A 134 -3.56 9.53 4.20
N LEU A 135 -2.75 10.18 3.37
CA LEU A 135 -1.39 10.61 3.69
C LEU A 135 -1.20 12.11 3.50
N ASP A 136 -0.39 12.70 4.38
CA ASP A 136 0.17 14.02 4.17
C ASP A 136 1.47 13.90 3.33
N PRO A 137 1.55 14.56 2.17
CA PRO A 137 2.71 14.47 1.27
C PRO A 137 3.98 15.17 1.81
N LEU A 138 3.88 15.98 2.87
CA LEU A 138 5.04 16.70 3.41
C LEU A 138 5.93 15.80 4.29
N ASN A 139 5.30 14.91 5.05
CA ASN A 139 5.95 14.00 6.00
C ASN A 139 5.73 12.52 5.65
N ASN A 140 4.96 12.22 4.59
CA ASN A 140 4.61 10.86 4.16
C ASN A 140 3.97 10.02 5.29
N GLN A 141 3.22 10.67 6.18
CA GLN A 141 2.60 10.01 7.33
C GLN A 141 1.12 9.74 7.05
N ILE A 142 0.61 8.59 7.53
CA ILE A 142 -0.83 8.33 7.50
C ILE A 142 -1.53 9.28 8.49
N VAL A 143 -2.43 10.09 7.97
CA VAL A 143 -3.25 11.05 8.73
C VAL A 143 -4.65 10.49 9.04
N GLY A 144 -5.07 9.46 8.30
CA GLY A 144 -6.34 8.79 8.54
C GLY A 144 -6.63 7.60 7.63
N TYR A 145 -7.77 6.98 7.88
CA TYR A 145 -8.28 5.81 7.17
C TYR A 145 -9.71 6.03 6.70
N GLU A 146 -10.09 5.32 5.64
CA GLU A 146 -11.50 5.14 5.30
C GLU A 146 -12.13 4.06 6.19
N ALA A 147 -13.40 4.23 6.53
CA ALA A 147 -14.13 3.25 7.31
C ALA A 147 -14.49 2.03 6.45
N ARG A 148 -14.12 0.85 6.93
CA ARG A 148 -14.56 -0.45 6.37
C ARG A 148 -15.76 -0.99 7.13
N ARG A 149 -16.56 -1.82 6.47
CA ARG A 149 -17.75 -2.45 7.04
C ARG A 149 -17.50 -3.85 7.55
#